data_AF-A0A3D0RI78-F1
#
_entry.id   AF-A0A3D0RI78-F1
#
_cell.length_a   1.000
_cell.length_b   1.000
_cell.length_c   1.000
_cell.angle_alpha   90.00
_cell.angle_beta   90.00
_cell.angle_gamma   90.00
#
_symmetry.space_group_name_H-M   'P 1'
#
loop_
_entity.id
_entity.type
_entity.pdbx_description
1 polymer ?
#
loop_
_entity_poly.entity_id
_entity_poly.type
_entity_poly.pdbx_seq_one_letter_code
_entity_poly.pdbx_strand_id
1 'polypeptide(L)'
;MESSGSRSSIKYEVIIGYVLVVAIMIVGLLAVYQNLVRFSETRVRNEDMSELIIVGNVINQLYEIESTQNLYTPESAADYFARYHSLRPEINAKINSLKQLSKDTLRVIKLDSIEVLLDEKEENLRAIAVLLDSINKTPGIIRETVSTFVPRNLNDQIKQYMERKNVVRKSVEESDTTVVKSEQKGLFKRIGDAIRGKQDSTLIIQNRPSAADISRDNIRLAIDTVVNMVRYSERLNLDSQRKFQAALLLRQSSMTNTNHLLTARIDDLLKSIEQEEINKSIRLIEEKEATLNRSSKTVLGVTSLAILIALVFGLLFLMDINRSQKYRRRLEESNVRINQLLRSREKLMLSISHDIKAPMSSILGYVELMESGADENTRKTYLKNMKKSGNHVLQLVTNLLDYQKIESGTWLRKEMNFNL
;
A
#
# COMPACT_ATOMS: atom_id res chain seq x y z
N MET A 1 36.94 -72.83 -6.09
CA MET A 1 35.66 -72.19 -5.74
C MET A 1 35.96 -70.99 -4.85
N GLU A 2 35.08 -69.99 -4.81
CA GLU A 2 35.19 -68.71 -4.05
C GLU A 2 35.98 -67.55 -4.70
N SER A 3 35.35 -66.86 -5.65
CA SER A 3 35.60 -65.41 -5.87
C SER A 3 34.36 -64.65 -6.37
N SER A 4 33.15 -65.15 -6.12
CA SER A 4 31.91 -64.51 -6.61
C SER A 4 31.36 -63.41 -5.68
N GLY A 5 31.92 -63.20 -4.48
CA GLY A 5 31.38 -62.29 -3.48
C GLY A 5 31.50 -60.78 -3.78
N SER A 6 32.52 -60.35 -4.52
CA SER A 6 32.83 -58.90 -4.65
C SER A 6 32.10 -58.17 -5.80
N ARG A 7 31.55 -58.90 -6.80
CA ARG A 7 30.84 -58.26 -7.93
C ARG A 7 29.43 -57.78 -7.60
N SER A 8 28.81 -58.31 -6.54
CA SER A 8 27.46 -57.90 -6.12
C SER A 8 27.50 -56.65 -5.26
N SER A 9 28.46 -56.53 -4.32
CA SER A 9 28.58 -55.37 -3.42
C SER A 9 28.79 -54.06 -4.19
N ILE A 10 29.61 -54.05 -5.23
CA ILE A 10 29.85 -52.87 -6.08
C ILE A 10 28.56 -52.44 -6.80
N LYS A 11 27.71 -53.38 -7.23
CA LYS A 11 26.42 -53.02 -7.87
C LYS A 11 25.44 -52.43 -6.86
N TYR A 12 25.41 -52.94 -5.63
CA TYR A 12 24.56 -52.41 -4.57
C TYR A 12 24.99 -51.00 -4.14
N GLU A 13 26.29 -50.74 -4.00
CA GLU A 13 26.81 -49.40 -3.67
C GLU A 13 26.42 -48.35 -4.73
N VAL A 14 26.49 -48.69 -6.02
CA VAL A 14 26.09 -47.79 -7.11
C VAL A 14 24.58 -47.55 -7.13
N ILE A 15 23.76 -48.59 -6.88
CA ILE A 15 22.30 -48.45 -6.81
C ILE A 15 21.89 -47.59 -5.62
N ILE A 16 22.52 -47.79 -4.45
CA ILE A 16 22.29 -46.98 -3.25
C ILE A 16 22.66 -45.51 -3.52
N GLY A 17 23.78 -45.26 -4.22
CA GLY A 17 24.18 -43.91 -4.64
C GLY A 17 23.14 -43.24 -5.53
N TYR A 18 22.58 -43.95 -6.52
CA TYR A 18 21.52 -43.42 -7.40
C TYR A 18 20.24 -43.10 -6.64
N VAL A 19 19.80 -43.98 -5.75
CA VAL A 19 18.60 -43.76 -4.91
C VAL A 19 18.80 -42.55 -4.01
N LEU A 20 20.00 -42.37 -3.46
CA LEU A 20 20.33 -41.24 -2.59
C LEU A 20 20.36 -39.90 -3.34
N VAL A 21 20.89 -39.86 -4.56
CA VAL A 21 20.84 -38.66 -5.43
C VAL A 21 19.40 -38.29 -5.80
N VAL A 22 18.58 -39.28 -6.16
CA VAL A 22 17.16 -39.05 -6.47
C VAL A 22 16.42 -38.55 -5.23
N ALA A 23 16.69 -39.10 -4.06
CA ALA A 23 16.11 -38.62 -2.80
C ALA A 23 16.50 -37.16 -2.50
N ILE A 24 17.77 -36.78 -2.70
CA ILE A 24 18.23 -35.39 -2.51
C ILE A 24 17.57 -34.44 -3.52
N MET A 25 17.44 -34.85 -4.78
CA MET A 25 16.72 -34.08 -5.80
C MET A 25 15.25 -33.86 -5.42
N ILE A 26 14.56 -34.90 -4.95
CA ILE A 26 13.17 -34.80 -4.50
C ILE A 26 13.04 -33.86 -3.30
N VAL A 27 13.92 -33.98 -2.31
CA VAL A 27 13.93 -33.09 -1.13
C VAL A 27 14.21 -31.63 -1.54
N GLY A 28 15.16 -31.40 -2.45
CA GLY A 28 15.44 -30.08 -3.01
C GLY A 28 14.23 -29.49 -3.74
N LEU A 29 13.54 -30.31 -4.54
CA LEU A 29 12.37 -29.88 -5.31
C LEU A 29 11.16 -29.60 -4.40
N LEU A 30 10.96 -30.40 -3.36
CA LEU A 30 9.95 -30.15 -2.32
C LEU A 30 10.25 -28.85 -1.56
N ALA A 31 11.51 -28.60 -1.21
CA ALA A 31 11.92 -27.37 -0.54
C ALA A 31 11.66 -26.14 -1.44
N VAL A 32 12.01 -26.21 -2.72
CA VAL A 32 11.73 -25.12 -3.68
C VAL A 32 10.23 -24.90 -3.84
N TYR A 33 9.44 -25.97 -3.98
CA TYR A 33 7.98 -25.88 -4.10
C TYR A 33 7.33 -25.23 -2.87
N GLN A 34 7.71 -25.65 -1.66
CA GLN A 34 7.20 -25.05 -0.42
C GLN A 34 7.52 -23.55 -0.33
N ASN A 35 8.69 -23.12 -0.85
CA ASN A 35 9.04 -21.70 -0.89
C ASN A 35 8.24 -20.93 -1.94
N LEU A 36 7.99 -21.52 -3.11
CA LEU A 36 7.17 -20.88 -4.14
C LEU A 36 5.72 -20.68 -3.67
N VAL A 37 5.17 -21.67 -2.94
CA VAL A 37 3.84 -21.56 -2.33
C VAL A 37 3.82 -20.47 -1.25
N ARG A 38 4.81 -20.44 -0.34
CA ARG A 38 4.93 -19.37 0.66
C ARG A 38 5.04 -17.98 0.02
N PHE A 39 5.77 -17.86 -1.09
CA PHE A 39 5.90 -16.61 -1.86
C PHE A 39 4.57 -16.20 -2.51
N SER A 40 3.79 -17.15 -3.01
CA SER A 40 2.48 -16.90 -3.61
C SER A 40 1.43 -16.48 -2.58
N GLU A 41 1.41 -17.09 -1.39
CA GLU A 41 0.43 -16.80 -0.34
C GLU A 41 0.69 -15.49 0.40
N THR A 42 1.91 -14.97 0.39
CA THR A 42 2.27 -13.71 1.09
C THR A 42 2.13 -12.45 0.25
N ARG A 43 1.75 -12.56 -1.04
CA ARG A 43 1.38 -11.41 -1.88
C ARG A 43 0.33 -10.60 -1.11
N VAL A 44 0.65 -9.34 -0.80
CA VAL A 44 -0.14 -8.42 0.03
C VAL A 44 -1.63 -8.70 -0.20
N ARG A 45 -2.28 -9.32 0.79
CA ARG A 45 -3.69 -9.69 0.64
C ARG A 45 -4.41 -8.36 0.50
N ASN A 46 -5.32 -8.24 -0.47
CA ASN A 46 -6.09 -7.01 -0.68
C ASN A 46 -6.82 -6.53 0.60
N GLU A 47 -7.02 -7.44 1.57
CA GLU A 47 -7.52 -7.14 2.91
C GLU A 47 -6.64 -6.15 3.70
N ASP A 48 -5.31 -6.19 3.57
CA ASP A 48 -4.40 -5.31 4.31
C ASP A 48 -4.57 -3.83 3.93
N MET A 49 -5.11 -3.56 2.74
CA MET A 49 -5.32 -2.19 2.22
C MET A 49 -6.79 -1.74 2.25
N SER A 50 -7.71 -2.64 2.61
CA SER A 50 -9.15 -2.32 2.65
C SER A 50 -9.45 -1.22 3.66
N GLU A 51 -8.75 -1.20 4.79
CA GLU A 51 -8.91 -0.19 5.82
C GLU A 51 -8.48 1.20 5.34
N LEU A 52 -7.32 1.30 4.68
CA LEU A 52 -6.80 2.53 4.11
C LEU A 52 -7.74 3.11 3.06
N ILE A 53 -8.31 2.26 2.19
CA ILE A 53 -9.27 2.67 1.16
C ILE A 53 -10.54 3.24 1.80
N ILE A 54 -11.05 2.64 2.87
CA ILE A 54 -12.26 3.14 3.55
C ILE A 54 -11.97 4.49 4.21
N VAL A 55 -10.82 4.66 4.89
CA VAL A 55 -10.42 5.94 5.49
C VAL A 55 -10.29 7.03 4.43
N GLY A 56 -9.57 6.77 3.34
CA GLY A 56 -9.41 7.72 2.24
C GLY A 56 -10.75 8.11 1.60
N ASN A 57 -11.68 7.16 1.46
CA ASN A 57 -13.03 7.44 0.96
C ASN A 57 -13.85 8.32 1.91
N VAL A 58 -13.75 8.11 3.23
CA VAL A 58 -14.42 8.97 4.23
C VAL A 58 -13.85 10.38 4.19
N ILE A 59 -12.52 10.50 4.12
CA ILE A 59 -11.83 11.78 3.98
C ILE A 59 -12.29 12.51 2.71
N ASN A 60 -12.32 11.83 1.57
CA ASN A 60 -12.76 12.43 0.30
C ASN A 60 -14.22 12.89 0.33
N GLN A 61 -15.13 12.09 0.87
CA GLN A 61 -16.54 12.49 1.03
C GLN A 61 -16.69 13.69 1.95
N LEU A 62 -15.89 13.77 3.03
CA LEU A 62 -15.89 14.92 3.91
C LEU A 62 -15.34 16.16 3.19
N TYR A 63 -14.23 16.05 2.45
CA TYR A 63 -13.70 17.14 1.63
C TYR A 63 -14.71 17.62 0.57
N GLU A 64 -15.42 16.71 -0.08
CA GLU A 64 -16.44 17.05 -1.07
C GLU A 64 -17.52 17.95 -0.46
N ILE A 65 -18.04 17.57 0.72
CA ILE A 65 -19.01 18.36 1.47
C ILE A 65 -18.41 19.73 1.82
N GLU A 66 -17.23 19.76 2.43
CA GLU A 66 -16.60 21.00 2.91
C GLU A 66 -16.19 21.96 1.79
N SER A 67 -15.84 21.45 0.61
CA SER A 67 -15.45 22.27 -0.55
C SER A 67 -16.55 23.23 -1.00
N THR A 68 -17.81 22.91 -0.68
CA THR A 68 -19.01 23.68 -1.03
C THR A 68 -19.54 24.51 0.13
N GLN A 69 -18.81 24.57 1.26
CA GLN A 69 -19.29 25.23 2.47
C GLN A 69 -19.45 26.75 2.26
N ASN A 70 -20.70 27.20 2.14
CA ASN A 70 -21.06 28.62 2.14
C ASN A 70 -22.31 28.84 3.01
N LEU A 71 -22.09 29.24 4.26
CA LEU A 71 -23.13 29.39 5.30
C LEU A 71 -23.55 30.86 5.52
N TYR A 72 -23.21 31.75 4.57
CA TYR A 72 -23.49 33.18 4.70
C TYR A 72 -24.85 33.58 4.14
N THR A 73 -25.38 32.84 3.16
CA THR A 73 -26.70 33.08 2.56
C THR A 73 -27.63 31.89 2.76
N PRO A 74 -28.95 32.11 2.90
CA PRO A 74 -29.91 31.00 3.07
C PRO A 74 -29.91 30.01 1.90
N GLU A 75 -29.78 30.50 0.66
CA GLU A 75 -29.78 29.67 -0.55
C GLU A 75 -28.54 28.77 -0.61
N SER A 76 -27.35 29.34 -0.42
CA SER A 76 -26.10 28.56 -0.40
C SER A 76 -26.01 27.60 0.80
N ALA A 77 -26.57 27.99 1.94
CA ALA A 77 -26.58 27.15 3.13
C ALA A 77 -27.53 25.94 2.97
N ALA A 78 -28.70 26.14 2.33
CA ALA A 78 -29.66 25.08 2.07
C ALA A 78 -29.05 23.95 1.22
N ASP A 79 -28.33 24.30 0.15
CA ASP A 79 -27.62 23.35 -0.70
C ASP A 79 -26.56 22.55 0.07
N TYR A 80 -25.78 23.23 0.92
CA TYR A 80 -24.81 22.58 1.79
C TYR A 80 -25.47 21.62 2.79
N PHE A 81 -26.57 22.03 3.43
CA PHE A 81 -27.29 21.18 4.38
C PHE A 81 -27.86 19.94 3.72
N ALA A 82 -28.44 20.08 2.52
CA ALA A 82 -28.98 18.95 1.76
C ALA A 82 -27.89 17.92 1.41
N ARG A 83 -26.72 18.39 0.94
CA ARG A 83 -25.56 17.53 0.64
C ARG A 83 -25.00 16.86 1.89
N TYR A 84 -24.84 17.61 2.98
CA TYR A 84 -24.38 17.08 4.26
C TYR A 84 -25.32 15.97 4.74
N HIS A 85 -26.63 16.23 4.71
CA HIS A 85 -27.65 15.26 5.15
C HIS A 85 -27.68 14.00 4.27
N SER A 86 -27.45 14.11 2.96
CA SER A 86 -27.43 12.94 2.07
C SER A 86 -26.20 12.05 2.24
N LEU A 87 -25.02 12.64 2.50
CA LEU A 87 -23.76 11.91 2.61
C LEU A 87 -23.44 11.42 4.04
N ARG A 88 -24.04 12.04 5.07
CA ARG A 88 -23.85 11.68 6.48
C ARG A 88 -24.09 10.19 6.77
N PRO A 89 -25.16 9.54 6.29
CA PRO A 89 -25.39 8.12 6.55
C PRO A 89 -24.30 7.22 5.95
N GLU A 90 -23.78 7.56 4.76
CA GLU A 90 -22.70 6.81 4.12
C GLU A 90 -21.38 6.92 4.90
N ILE A 91 -21.06 8.13 5.37
CA ILE A 91 -19.89 8.38 6.22
C ILE A 91 -20.00 7.55 7.51
N ASN A 92 -21.17 7.54 8.16
CA ASN A 92 -21.40 6.73 9.36
C ASN A 92 -21.29 5.23 9.09
N ALA A 93 -21.85 4.73 7.98
CA ALA A 93 -21.73 3.32 7.62
C ALA A 93 -20.26 2.89 7.41
N LYS A 94 -19.45 3.76 6.78
CA LYS A 94 -18.01 3.51 6.59
C LYS A 94 -17.23 3.57 7.90
N ILE A 95 -17.52 4.53 8.77
CA ILE A 95 -16.93 4.61 10.13
C ILE A 95 -17.26 3.35 10.93
N ASN A 96 -18.51 2.88 10.88
CA ASN A 96 -18.93 1.64 11.57
C ASN A 96 -18.24 0.41 10.99
N SER A 97 -18.04 0.35 9.67
CA SER A 97 -17.26 -0.70 9.02
C SER A 97 -15.80 -0.69 9.49
N LEU A 98 -15.19 0.50 9.62
CA LEU A 98 -13.84 0.65 10.18
C LEU A 98 -13.76 0.17 11.63
N LYS A 99 -14.78 0.44 12.46
CA LYS A 99 -14.83 -0.04 13.85
C LYS A 99 -14.88 -1.57 13.93
N GLN A 100 -15.66 -2.22 13.06
CA GLN A 100 -15.77 -3.69 13.04
C GLN A 100 -14.49 -4.37 12.56
N LEU A 101 -13.77 -3.74 11.63
CA LEU A 101 -12.53 -4.28 11.08
C LEU A 101 -11.33 -4.00 11.99
N SER A 102 -11.39 -2.95 12.81
CA SER A 102 -10.31 -2.58 13.72
C SER A 102 -10.25 -3.49 14.95
N LYS A 103 -9.05 -4.03 15.22
CA LYS A 103 -8.74 -4.77 16.46
C LYS A 103 -8.15 -3.87 17.56
N ASP A 104 -7.87 -2.60 17.24
CA ASP A 104 -7.19 -1.68 18.13
C ASP A 104 -8.19 -0.82 18.92
N THR A 105 -8.13 -0.92 20.25
CA THR A 105 -8.98 -0.18 21.18
C THR A 105 -8.81 1.33 21.06
N LEU A 106 -7.59 1.84 20.84
CA LEU A 106 -7.34 3.28 20.73
C LEU A 106 -7.98 3.84 19.45
N ARG A 107 -7.96 3.07 18.37
CA ARG A 107 -8.57 3.46 17.11
C ARG A 107 -10.09 3.49 17.19
N VAL A 108 -10.71 2.52 17.85
CA VAL A 108 -12.16 2.55 18.10
C VAL A 108 -12.56 3.83 18.84
N ILE A 109 -11.79 4.22 19.88
CA ILE A 109 -12.03 5.48 20.62
C ILE A 109 -11.90 6.72 19.71
N LYS A 110 -10.92 6.75 18.79
CA LYS A 110 -10.80 7.86 17.81
C LYS A 110 -12.01 7.90 16.87
N LEU A 111 -12.48 6.75 16.40
CA LEU A 111 -13.66 6.64 15.52
C LEU A 111 -14.95 7.03 16.25
N ASP A 112 -15.10 6.66 17.52
CA ASP A 112 -16.21 7.12 18.38
C ASP A 112 -16.16 8.64 18.58
N SER A 113 -14.97 9.20 18.76
CA SER A 113 -14.79 10.66 18.86
C SER A 113 -15.19 11.38 17.57
N ILE A 114 -14.87 10.81 16.40
CA ILE A 114 -15.30 11.35 15.10
C ILE A 114 -16.82 11.34 14.98
N GLU A 115 -17.49 10.26 15.42
CA GLU A 115 -18.95 10.16 15.39
C GLU A 115 -19.61 11.26 16.24
N VAL A 116 -19.12 11.46 17.47
CA VAL A 116 -19.58 12.54 18.37
C VAL A 116 -19.39 13.92 17.74
N LEU A 117 -18.21 14.19 17.16
CA LEU A 117 -17.93 15.48 16.52
C LEU A 117 -18.81 15.74 15.30
N LEU A 118 -19.15 14.69 14.56
CA LEU A 118 -20.07 14.81 13.43
C LEU A 118 -21.51 15.05 13.89
N ASP A 119 -21.93 14.52 15.04
CA ASP A 119 -23.23 14.82 15.65
C ASP A 119 -23.30 16.26 16.19
N GLU A 120 -22.26 16.72 16.88
CA GLU A 120 -22.13 18.12 17.31
C GLU A 120 -22.18 19.09 16.11
N LYS A 121 -21.55 18.68 15.00
CA LYS A 121 -21.59 19.43 13.75
C LYS A 121 -23.00 19.50 13.19
N GLU A 122 -23.72 18.38 13.15
CA GLU A 122 -25.11 18.35 12.68
C GLU A 122 -26.01 19.26 13.52
N GLU A 123 -25.85 19.25 14.85
CA GLU A 123 -26.58 20.15 15.74
C GLU A 123 -26.26 21.63 15.44
N ASN A 124 -24.98 21.96 15.29
CA ASN A 124 -24.54 23.31 14.95
C ASN A 124 -25.11 23.76 13.59
N LEU A 125 -25.12 22.89 12.58
CA LEU A 125 -25.69 23.18 11.25
C LEU A 125 -27.20 23.41 11.32
N ARG A 126 -27.95 22.60 12.08
CA ARG A 126 -29.39 22.82 12.32
C ARG A 126 -29.63 24.17 12.98
N ALA A 127 -28.82 24.54 13.96
CA ALA A 127 -28.94 25.81 14.64
C ALA A 127 -28.60 27.01 13.70
N ILE A 128 -27.63 26.86 12.79
CA ILE A 128 -27.36 27.84 11.72
C ILE A 128 -28.57 27.96 10.78
N ALA A 129 -29.20 26.85 10.39
CA ALA A 129 -30.38 26.86 9.53
C ALA A 129 -31.54 27.65 10.17
N VAL A 130 -31.81 27.44 11.46
CA VAL A 130 -32.84 28.18 12.22
C VAL A 130 -32.51 29.67 12.30
N LEU A 131 -31.24 30.02 12.50
CA LEU A 131 -30.81 31.43 12.52
C LEU A 131 -30.95 32.09 11.16
N LEU A 132 -30.58 31.42 10.07
CA LEU A 132 -30.71 31.95 8.71
C LEU A 132 -32.19 32.18 8.33
N ASP A 133 -33.08 31.26 8.72
CA ASP A 133 -34.52 31.43 8.56
C ASP A 133 -35.05 32.63 9.39
N SER A 134 -34.54 32.81 10.60
CA SER A 134 -34.89 33.96 11.47
C SER A 134 -34.39 35.30 10.90
N ILE A 135 -33.20 35.31 10.31
CA ILE A 135 -32.62 36.49 9.63
C ILE A 135 -33.46 36.84 8.40
N ASN A 136 -33.84 35.86 7.59
CA ASN A 136 -34.63 36.07 6.37
C ASN A 136 -36.06 36.58 6.65
N LYS A 137 -36.67 36.14 7.76
CA LYS A 137 -37.99 36.60 8.20
C LYS A 137 -37.99 37.99 8.85
N THR A 138 -36.82 38.53 9.19
CA THR A 138 -36.70 39.88 9.78
C THR A 138 -36.71 40.93 8.66
N PRO A 139 -37.56 41.98 8.71
CA PRO A 139 -37.58 43.01 7.67
C PRO A 139 -36.21 43.68 7.55
N GLY A 140 -35.64 43.63 6.34
CA GLY A 140 -34.29 44.10 6.06
C GLY A 140 -34.16 45.61 6.28
N ILE A 141 -33.27 46.00 7.19
CA ILE A 141 -32.82 47.39 7.27
C ILE A 141 -31.70 47.52 6.23
N ILE A 142 -32.10 47.80 4.98
CA ILE A 142 -31.18 48.33 3.98
C ILE A 142 -30.43 49.50 4.65
N ARG A 143 -29.12 49.57 4.46
CA ARG A 143 -28.27 50.73 4.80
C ARG A 143 -28.67 51.95 3.96
N GLU A 144 -29.94 52.34 3.95
CA GLU A 144 -30.27 53.71 3.65
C GLU A 144 -30.12 54.47 4.95
N THR A 145 -29.17 55.39 4.95
CA THR A 145 -29.22 56.57 5.79
C THR A 145 -30.51 57.33 5.47
N VAL A 146 -31.67 56.81 5.89
CA VAL A 146 -32.92 57.58 5.91
C VAL A 146 -32.85 58.46 7.14
N SER A 147 -31.96 59.46 7.08
CA SER A 147 -32.14 60.65 7.88
C SER A 147 -33.45 61.27 7.39
N THR A 148 -34.46 61.28 8.27
CA THR A 148 -35.71 62.05 8.12
C THR A 148 -36.79 61.43 7.22
N PHE A 149 -37.43 60.33 7.68
CA PHE A 149 -38.77 60.01 7.18
C PHE A 149 -39.81 60.23 8.28
N VAL A 150 -40.23 61.49 8.43
CA VAL A 150 -41.64 61.76 8.75
C VAL A 150 -42.27 62.05 7.39
N PRO A 151 -43.19 61.23 6.88
CA PRO A 151 -43.81 61.51 5.61
C PRO A 151 -44.53 62.86 5.73
N ARG A 152 -44.28 63.79 4.80
CA ARG A 152 -44.86 65.15 4.84
C ARG A 152 -46.38 65.12 5.03
N ASN A 153 -47.02 64.06 4.54
CA ASN A 153 -48.44 63.81 4.69
C ASN A 153 -48.92 63.69 6.16
N LEU A 154 -48.08 63.31 7.12
CA LEU A 154 -48.50 63.15 8.51
C LEU A 154 -48.64 64.52 9.18
N ASN A 155 -47.73 65.45 8.86
CA ASN A 155 -47.87 66.85 9.27
C ASN A 155 -49.11 67.49 8.63
N ASP A 156 -49.37 67.22 7.35
CA ASP A 156 -50.55 67.73 6.65
C ASP A 156 -51.86 67.13 7.20
N GLN A 157 -51.86 65.84 7.56
CA GLN A 157 -53.01 65.14 8.15
C GLN A 157 -53.31 65.65 9.57
N ILE A 158 -52.30 65.86 10.40
CA ILE A 158 -52.46 66.46 11.74
C ILE A 158 -52.99 67.89 11.61
N LYS A 159 -52.46 68.67 10.65
CA LYS A 159 -52.92 70.05 10.37
C LYS A 159 -54.38 70.08 9.91
N GLN A 160 -54.77 69.21 8.97
CA GLN A 160 -56.16 69.09 8.52
C GLN A 160 -57.11 68.62 9.63
N TYR A 161 -56.68 67.69 10.49
CA TYR A 161 -57.50 67.21 11.61
C TYR A 161 -57.78 68.34 12.63
N MET A 162 -56.77 69.17 12.91
CA MET A 162 -56.90 70.34 13.79
C MET A 162 -57.77 71.46 13.19
N GLU A 163 -57.66 71.70 11.87
CA GLU A 163 -58.49 72.67 11.14
C GLU A 163 -59.97 72.24 11.13
N ARG A 164 -60.26 70.95 10.89
CA ARG A 164 -61.63 70.41 10.93
C ARG A 164 -62.29 70.49 12.31
N LYS A 165 -61.50 70.42 13.39
CA LYS A 165 -61.98 70.52 14.79
C LYS A 165 -62.17 71.97 15.26
N ASN A 166 -62.03 72.97 14.39
CA ASN A 166 -62.25 74.39 14.69
C ASN A 166 -61.38 74.96 15.84
N VAL A 167 -60.18 74.40 16.03
CA VAL A 167 -59.27 74.83 17.12
C VAL A 167 -58.58 76.18 16.79
N VAL A 168 -58.60 76.61 15.53
CA VAL A 168 -58.07 77.91 15.10
C VAL A 168 -59.22 78.86 14.77
N ARG A 169 -59.72 79.60 15.77
CA ARG A 169 -60.60 80.75 15.49
C ARG A 169 -59.82 81.80 14.69
N LYS A 170 -60.41 82.28 13.58
CA LYS A 170 -59.93 83.45 12.83
C LYS A 170 -60.26 84.69 13.67
N SER A 171 -59.26 85.35 14.25
CA SER A 171 -59.45 86.57 15.02
C SER A 171 -59.81 87.72 14.07
N VAL A 172 -60.93 88.38 14.35
CA VAL A 172 -61.22 89.73 13.85
C VAL A 172 -60.40 90.68 14.74
N GLU A 173 -59.54 91.50 14.15
CA GLU A 173 -58.84 92.57 14.86
C GLU A 173 -59.84 93.70 15.14
N GLU A 174 -60.32 93.80 16.39
CA GLU A 174 -60.95 95.02 16.89
C GLU A 174 -59.92 95.79 17.71
N SER A 175 -59.54 96.97 17.20
CA SER A 175 -58.67 97.92 17.89
C SER A 175 -59.53 98.96 18.59
N ASP A 176 -59.82 98.75 19.87
CA ASP A 176 -60.56 99.73 20.68
C ASP A 176 -59.67 100.92 21.07
N THR A 177 -59.90 102.06 20.43
CA THR A 177 -59.29 103.34 20.81
C THR A 177 -60.16 103.99 21.88
N THR A 178 -59.78 103.93 23.16
CA THR A 178 -60.45 104.69 24.21
C THR A 178 -59.97 106.14 24.23
N VAL A 179 -60.83 107.07 23.84
CA VAL A 179 -60.61 108.52 23.98
C VAL A 179 -60.89 108.93 25.43
N VAL A 180 -59.86 109.32 26.19
CA VAL A 180 -60.04 109.95 27.51
C VAL A 180 -60.40 111.42 27.29
N LYS A 181 -61.69 111.74 27.43
CA LYS A 181 -62.18 113.13 27.50
C LYS A 181 -61.84 113.67 28.89
N SER A 182 -60.97 114.69 28.99
CA SER A 182 -60.76 115.44 30.23
C SER A 182 -61.22 116.90 30.09
N GLU A 183 -61.82 117.40 31.17
CA GLU A 183 -62.73 118.55 31.27
C GLU A 183 -62.15 119.92 30.87
N GLN A 184 -63.03 120.82 30.40
CA GLN A 184 -62.72 122.24 30.22
C GLN A 184 -62.30 122.87 31.56
N LYS A 185 -61.02 123.25 31.68
CA LYS A 185 -60.48 123.99 32.84
C LYS A 185 -60.49 125.49 32.55
N GLY A 186 -61.08 126.27 33.46
CA GLY A 186 -61.19 127.73 33.39
C GLY A 186 -59.83 128.46 33.31
N LEU A 187 -59.84 129.63 32.66
CA LEU A 187 -58.68 130.45 32.26
C LEU A 187 -57.62 130.68 33.36
N PHE A 188 -58.02 130.76 34.63
CA PHE A 188 -57.07 131.02 35.74
C PHE A 188 -56.35 129.77 36.28
N LYS A 189 -56.80 128.55 35.92
CA LYS A 189 -56.13 127.30 36.31
C LYS A 189 -54.97 126.94 35.37
N ARG A 190 -54.87 127.60 34.22
CA ARG A 190 -53.79 127.40 33.22
C ARG A 190 -52.51 128.17 33.54
N ILE A 191 -52.58 129.20 34.39
CA ILE A 191 -51.43 130.04 34.76
C ILE A 191 -50.66 129.43 35.95
N GLY A 192 -51.36 128.71 36.84
CA GLY A 192 -50.73 128.03 37.99
C GLY A 192 -49.92 126.79 37.63
N ASP A 193 -50.33 126.04 36.59
CA ASP A 193 -49.68 124.78 36.20
C ASP A 193 -48.45 124.99 35.30
N ALA A 194 -48.24 126.19 34.74
CA ALA A 194 -47.05 126.51 33.93
C ALA A 194 -45.79 126.85 34.77
N ILE A 195 -45.95 127.06 36.09
CA ILE A 195 -44.84 127.40 37.00
C ILE A 195 -44.33 126.16 37.76
N ARG A 196 -45.05 125.02 37.66
CA ARG A 196 -44.68 123.76 38.30
C ARG A 196 -44.37 122.71 37.23
N GLY A 197 -43.14 122.72 36.73
CA GLY A 197 -42.69 121.83 35.67
C GLY A 197 -42.96 120.35 35.96
N LYS A 198 -43.87 119.74 35.19
CA LYS A 198 -43.92 118.30 34.92
C LYS A 198 -44.24 118.10 33.43
N GLN A 199 -43.38 117.34 32.75
CA GLN A 199 -43.48 116.98 31.34
C GLN A 199 -44.34 115.74 31.11
N ASP A 200 -44.76 115.64 29.85
CA ASP A 200 -45.96 115.00 29.29
C ASP A 200 -46.05 113.46 29.34
N SER A 201 -47.31 113.02 29.30
CA SER A 201 -47.75 111.66 29.00
C SER A 201 -47.27 111.17 27.63
N THR A 202 -46.46 110.11 27.63
CA THR A 202 -46.06 109.34 26.43
C THR A 202 -47.17 108.38 25.98
N LEU A 203 -47.43 108.31 24.67
CA LEU A 203 -48.27 107.28 24.05
C LEU A 203 -47.58 105.91 24.16
N ILE A 204 -48.15 105.01 24.95
CA ILE A 204 -47.75 103.59 24.98
C ILE A 204 -48.76 102.83 24.12
N ILE A 205 -48.36 102.43 22.90
CA ILE A 205 -49.09 101.41 22.15
C ILE A 205 -48.70 100.07 22.77
N GLN A 206 -49.55 99.57 23.67
CA GLN A 206 -49.36 98.25 24.26
C GLN A 206 -50.07 97.22 23.37
N ASN A 207 -49.34 96.59 22.44
CA ASN A 207 -49.81 95.37 21.79
C ASN A 207 -49.91 94.27 22.86
N ARG A 208 -51.11 94.06 23.41
CA ARG A 208 -51.37 92.88 24.24
C ARG A 208 -51.41 91.68 23.31
N PRO A 209 -50.58 90.64 23.51
CA PRO A 209 -50.74 89.39 22.76
C PRO A 209 -52.16 88.88 23.04
N SER A 210 -52.97 88.75 21.98
CA SER A 210 -54.29 88.17 22.11
C SER A 210 -54.15 86.74 22.64
N ALA A 211 -55.02 86.31 23.55
CA ALA A 211 -55.03 84.95 24.10
C ALA A 211 -55.07 83.84 23.01
N ALA A 212 -55.44 84.19 21.78
CA ALA A 212 -55.40 83.33 20.59
C ALA A 212 -53.97 83.02 20.10
N ASP A 213 -52.99 83.93 20.23
CA ASP A 213 -51.61 83.68 19.78
C ASP A 213 -50.86 82.77 20.76
N ILE A 214 -51.10 82.96 22.07
CA ILE A 214 -50.56 82.07 23.12
C ILE A 214 -51.11 80.64 22.93
N SER A 215 -52.36 80.50 22.50
CA SER A 215 -52.97 79.19 22.23
C SER A 215 -52.39 78.52 20.97
N ARG A 216 -52.10 79.28 19.90
CA ARG A 216 -51.47 78.77 18.67
C ARG A 216 -50.05 78.26 18.90
N ASP A 217 -49.25 78.99 19.68
CA ASP A 217 -47.88 78.58 19.98
C ASP A 217 -47.83 77.33 20.89
N ASN A 218 -48.74 77.24 21.87
CA ASN A 218 -48.88 76.04 22.69
C ASN A 218 -49.29 74.81 21.88
N ILE A 219 -50.15 74.97 20.87
CA ILE A 219 -50.56 73.87 19.98
C ILE A 219 -49.41 73.43 19.06
N ARG A 220 -48.62 74.38 18.53
CA ARG A 220 -47.41 74.06 17.74
C ARG A 220 -46.37 73.31 18.56
N LEU A 221 -46.10 73.79 19.78
CA LEU A 221 -45.20 73.12 20.74
C LEU A 221 -45.67 71.69 21.07
N ALA A 222 -46.96 71.48 21.24
CA ALA A 222 -47.51 70.14 21.49
C ALA A 222 -47.33 69.22 20.27
N ILE A 223 -47.58 69.70 19.05
CA ILE A 223 -47.35 68.95 17.81
C ILE A 223 -45.87 68.60 17.66
N ASP A 224 -44.96 69.56 17.85
CA ASP A 224 -43.52 69.34 17.75
C ASP A 224 -43.01 68.36 18.81
N THR A 225 -43.58 68.40 20.02
CA THR A 225 -43.27 67.46 21.10
C THR A 225 -43.73 66.05 20.75
N VAL A 226 -44.96 65.88 20.24
CA VAL A 226 -45.48 64.57 19.80
C VAL A 226 -44.65 64.03 18.64
N VAL A 227 -44.32 64.85 17.65
CA VAL A 227 -43.48 64.45 16.52
C VAL A 227 -42.08 64.05 16.98
N ASN A 228 -41.47 64.78 17.92
CA ASN A 228 -40.17 64.41 18.48
C ASN A 228 -40.24 63.15 19.35
N MET A 229 -41.33 62.94 20.09
CA MET A 229 -41.55 61.73 20.88
C MET A 229 -41.75 60.50 19.98
N VAL A 230 -42.50 60.64 18.88
CA VAL A 230 -42.65 59.61 17.85
C VAL A 230 -41.29 59.29 17.21
N ARG A 231 -40.53 60.31 16.78
CA ARG A 231 -39.17 60.14 16.26
C ARG A 231 -38.23 59.47 17.27
N TYR A 232 -38.36 59.82 18.55
CA TYR A 232 -37.56 59.22 19.62
C TYR A 232 -37.93 57.75 19.84
N SER A 233 -39.23 57.43 19.86
CA SER A 233 -39.71 56.05 19.98
C SER A 233 -39.32 55.16 18.80
N GLU A 234 -39.36 55.71 17.58
CA GLU A 234 -38.95 55.02 16.36
C GLU A 234 -37.44 54.80 16.34
N ARG A 235 -36.63 55.79 16.77
CA ARG A 235 -35.18 55.63 16.93
C ARG A 235 -34.81 54.58 17.98
N LEU A 236 -35.51 54.53 19.10
CA LEU A 236 -35.31 53.50 20.13
C LEU A 236 -35.63 52.10 19.58
N ASN A 237 -36.68 51.99 18.77
CA ASN A 237 -37.04 50.74 18.09
C ASN A 237 -35.98 50.34 17.05
N LEU A 238 -35.50 51.30 16.24
CA LEU A 238 -34.44 51.08 15.25
C LEU A 238 -33.10 50.70 15.89
N ASP A 239 -32.72 51.32 17.01
CA ASP A 239 -31.49 50.96 17.75
C ASP A 239 -31.59 49.55 18.34
N SER A 240 -32.74 49.20 18.90
CA SER A 240 -33.02 47.84 19.41
C SER A 240 -32.97 46.81 18.28
N GLN A 241 -33.53 47.12 17.10
CA GLN A 241 -33.46 46.28 15.91
C GLN A 241 -32.03 46.11 15.39
N ARG A 242 -31.23 47.19 15.35
CA ARG A 242 -29.81 47.13 14.96
C ARG A 242 -28.98 46.27 15.91
N LYS A 243 -29.17 46.43 17.22
CA LYS A 243 -28.49 45.61 18.24
C LYS A 243 -28.87 44.14 18.12
N PHE A 244 -30.15 43.85 17.87
CA PHE A 244 -30.63 42.49 17.61
C PHE A 244 -30.00 41.89 16.34
N GLN A 245 -29.98 42.63 15.22
CA GLN A 245 -29.32 42.20 13.98
C GLN A 245 -27.81 41.98 14.16
N ALA A 246 -27.13 42.87 14.88
CA ALA A 246 -25.71 42.70 15.19
C ALA A 246 -25.45 41.45 16.05
N ALA A 247 -26.31 41.17 17.03
CA ALA A 247 -26.23 39.95 17.84
C ALA A 247 -26.45 38.68 17.01
N LEU A 248 -27.39 38.69 16.06
CA LEU A 248 -27.60 37.57 15.13
C LEU A 248 -26.37 37.31 14.24
N LEU A 249 -25.76 38.37 13.70
CA LEU A 249 -24.55 38.24 12.88
C LEU A 249 -23.35 37.73 13.68
N LEU A 250 -23.16 38.23 14.92
CA LEU A 250 -22.11 37.72 15.81
C LEU A 250 -22.34 36.24 16.15
N ARG A 251 -23.59 35.86 16.43
CA ARG A 251 -23.97 34.47 16.69
C ARG A 251 -23.72 33.58 15.47
N GLN A 252 -24.11 34.03 14.27
CA GLN A 252 -23.84 33.33 13.01
C GLN A 252 -22.34 33.12 12.79
N SER A 253 -21.53 34.18 12.96
CA SER A 253 -20.07 34.07 12.82
C SER A 253 -19.46 33.09 13.82
N SER A 254 -19.89 33.13 15.08
CA SER A 254 -19.43 32.16 16.10
C SER A 254 -19.75 30.72 15.70
N MET A 255 -20.95 30.46 15.18
CA MET A 255 -21.38 29.11 14.81
C MET A 255 -20.69 28.60 13.55
N THR A 256 -20.44 29.48 12.57
CA THR A 256 -19.60 29.16 11.42
C THR A 256 -18.17 28.83 11.84
N ASN A 257 -17.60 29.57 12.80
CA ASN A 257 -16.27 29.27 13.34
C ASN A 257 -16.24 27.94 14.10
N THR A 258 -17.26 27.66 14.92
CA THR A 258 -17.42 26.35 15.57
C THR A 258 -17.50 25.24 14.52
N ASN A 259 -18.24 25.44 13.43
CA ASN A 259 -18.32 24.48 12.33
C ASN A 259 -16.93 24.18 11.74
N HIS A 260 -16.14 25.22 11.45
CA HIS A 260 -14.78 25.05 10.93
C HIS A 260 -13.86 24.32 11.92
N LEU A 261 -13.98 24.59 13.22
CA LEU A 261 -13.20 23.90 14.25
C LEU A 261 -13.55 22.41 14.33
N LEU A 262 -14.85 22.08 14.28
CA LEU A 262 -15.32 20.69 14.25
C LEU A 262 -14.78 19.97 13.01
N THR A 263 -14.86 20.59 11.83
CA THR A 263 -14.27 20.04 10.60
C THR A 263 -12.77 19.79 10.75
N ALA A 264 -12.02 20.77 11.26
CA ALA A 264 -10.57 20.64 11.43
C ALA A 264 -10.21 19.50 12.41
N ARG A 265 -11.01 19.33 13.47
CA ARG A 265 -10.79 18.25 14.44
C ARG A 265 -11.11 16.87 13.86
N ILE A 266 -12.17 16.76 13.07
CA ILE A 266 -12.52 15.51 12.36
C ILE A 266 -11.41 15.16 11.36
N ASP A 267 -10.93 16.13 10.59
CA ASP A 267 -9.83 15.94 9.62
C ASP A 267 -8.53 15.50 10.31
N ASP A 268 -8.16 16.12 11.43
CA ASP A 268 -6.99 15.73 12.23
C ASP A 268 -7.07 14.27 12.72
N LEU A 269 -8.24 13.88 13.26
CA LEU A 269 -8.45 12.50 13.72
C LEU A 269 -8.39 11.50 12.55
N LEU A 270 -9.05 11.80 11.42
CA LEU A 270 -9.03 10.94 10.23
C LEU A 270 -7.63 10.81 9.63
N LYS A 271 -6.89 11.92 9.48
CA LYS A 271 -5.49 11.91 9.02
C LYS A 271 -4.58 11.13 9.97
N SER A 272 -4.80 11.24 11.28
CA SER A 272 -4.04 10.46 12.26
C SER A 272 -4.25 8.95 12.08
N ILE A 273 -5.48 8.52 11.77
CA ILE A 273 -5.82 7.12 11.50
C ILE A 273 -5.23 6.69 10.15
N GLU A 274 -5.33 7.52 9.12
CA GLU A 274 -4.75 7.26 7.80
C GLU A 274 -3.22 7.06 7.90
N GLN A 275 -2.53 7.97 8.59
CA GLN A 275 -1.08 7.90 8.75
C GLN A 275 -0.66 6.65 9.55
N GLU A 276 -1.45 6.26 10.55
CA GLU A 276 -1.24 5.05 11.34
C GLU A 276 -1.36 3.78 10.47
N GLU A 277 -2.37 3.72 9.59
CA GLU A 277 -2.52 2.62 8.63
C GLU A 277 -1.42 2.61 7.56
N ILE A 278 -1.01 3.78 7.05
CA ILE A 278 0.13 3.88 6.13
C ILE A 278 1.39 3.33 6.81
N ASN A 279 1.69 3.77 8.03
CA ASN A 279 2.87 3.32 8.76
C ASN A 279 2.84 1.82 9.06
N LYS A 280 1.67 1.28 9.44
CA LYS A 280 1.47 -0.16 9.64
C LYS A 280 1.67 -0.92 8.33
N SER A 281 1.14 -0.44 7.21
CA SER A 281 1.31 -1.07 5.90
C SER A 281 2.78 -1.09 5.47
N ILE A 282 3.53 0.00 5.68
CA ILE A 282 4.97 0.07 5.41
C ILE A 282 5.73 -0.95 6.27
N ARG A 283 5.46 -0.99 7.59
CA ARG A 283 6.09 -1.97 8.49
C ARG A 283 5.81 -3.41 8.08
N LEU A 284 4.57 -3.72 7.69
CA LEU A 284 4.20 -5.05 7.20
C LEU A 284 4.96 -5.42 5.91
N ILE A 285 5.16 -4.45 5.01
CA ILE A 285 5.97 -4.64 3.81
C ILE A 285 7.44 -4.89 4.18
N GLU A 286 8.01 -4.10 5.07
CA GLU A 286 9.40 -4.24 5.54
C GLU A 286 9.64 -5.57 6.27
N GLU A 287 8.74 -5.98 7.16
CA GLU A 287 8.80 -7.28 7.84
C GLU A 287 8.66 -8.44 6.85
N LYS A 288 7.77 -8.31 5.85
CA LYS A 288 7.67 -9.29 4.77
C LYS A 288 8.96 -9.36 3.95
N GLU A 289 9.55 -8.24 3.58
CA GLU A 289 10.81 -8.22 2.84
C GLU A 289 11.95 -8.84 3.66
N ALA A 290 12.03 -8.53 4.96
CA ALA A 290 13.03 -9.11 5.85
C ALA A 290 12.87 -10.63 6.03
N THR A 291 11.63 -11.11 6.19
CA THR A 291 11.33 -12.56 6.28
C THR A 291 11.55 -13.28 4.95
N LEU A 292 11.22 -12.65 3.82
CA LEU A 292 11.51 -13.15 2.48
C LEU A 292 13.01 -13.21 2.21
N ASN A 293 13.78 -12.21 2.60
CA ASN A 293 15.23 -12.18 2.37
C ASN A 293 15.95 -13.23 3.24
N ARG A 294 15.54 -13.41 4.51
CA ARG A 294 16.04 -14.50 5.36
C ARG A 294 15.71 -15.88 4.77
N SER A 295 14.46 -16.07 4.32
CA SER A 295 14.03 -17.33 3.70
C SER A 295 14.79 -17.58 2.39
N SER A 296 14.94 -16.57 1.53
CA SER A 296 15.68 -16.64 0.26
C SER A 296 17.13 -17.08 0.46
N LYS A 297 17.83 -16.55 1.48
CA LYS A 297 19.21 -16.99 1.81
C LYS A 297 19.28 -18.45 2.21
N THR A 298 18.34 -18.94 3.02
CA THR A 298 18.31 -20.38 3.38
C THR A 298 18.02 -21.26 2.17
N VAL A 299 17.17 -20.82 1.25
CA VAL A 299 16.86 -21.53 0.00
C VAL A 299 18.05 -21.60 -0.93
N LEU A 300 18.74 -20.47 -1.14
CA LEU A 300 19.97 -20.43 -1.93
C LEU A 300 21.03 -21.37 -1.34
N GLY A 301 21.18 -21.40 -0.01
CA GLY A 301 22.08 -22.33 0.67
C GLY A 301 21.74 -23.80 0.41
N VAL A 302 20.47 -24.19 0.59
CA VAL A 302 20.00 -25.59 0.37
C VAL A 302 20.11 -25.99 -1.10
N THR A 303 19.76 -25.10 -2.02
CA THR A 303 19.85 -25.38 -3.47
C THR A 303 21.30 -25.47 -3.95
N SER A 304 22.18 -24.57 -3.52
CA SER A 304 23.62 -24.67 -3.80
C SER A 304 24.23 -25.94 -3.25
N LEU A 305 23.85 -26.35 -2.02
CA LEU A 305 24.31 -27.60 -1.43
C LEU A 305 23.82 -28.83 -2.22
N ALA A 306 22.56 -28.84 -2.63
CA ALA A 306 22.00 -29.92 -3.45
C ALA A 306 22.71 -30.03 -4.81
N ILE A 307 22.99 -28.90 -5.46
CA ILE A 307 23.75 -28.86 -6.73
C ILE A 307 25.19 -29.37 -6.53
N LEU A 308 25.86 -28.94 -5.45
CA LEU A 308 27.21 -29.37 -5.12
C LEU A 308 27.25 -30.90 -4.92
N ILE A 309 26.31 -31.45 -4.17
CA ILE A 309 26.21 -32.90 -3.94
C ILE A 309 25.96 -33.63 -5.26
N ALA A 310 25.03 -33.15 -6.09
CA ALA A 310 24.77 -33.75 -7.41
C ALA A 310 26.02 -33.73 -8.31
N LEU A 311 26.80 -32.65 -8.29
CA LEU A 311 28.04 -32.51 -9.06
C LEU A 311 29.12 -33.49 -8.57
N VAL A 312 29.33 -33.60 -7.25
CA VAL A 312 30.28 -34.55 -6.65
C VAL A 312 29.92 -35.99 -7.02
N PHE A 313 28.65 -36.37 -6.89
CA PHE A 313 28.19 -37.71 -7.29
C PHE A 313 28.35 -37.96 -8.79
N GLY A 314 28.05 -36.96 -9.64
CA GLY A 314 28.26 -37.05 -11.08
C GLY A 314 29.73 -37.31 -11.44
N LEU A 315 30.67 -36.63 -10.77
CA LEU A 315 32.10 -36.85 -10.95
C LEU A 315 32.56 -38.24 -10.48
N LEU A 316 32.09 -38.68 -9.31
CA LEU A 316 32.38 -40.03 -8.81
C LEU A 316 31.88 -41.11 -9.78
N PHE A 317 30.68 -40.93 -10.35
CA PHE A 317 30.11 -41.82 -11.35
C PHE A 317 30.95 -41.89 -12.63
N LEU A 318 31.39 -40.73 -13.15
CA LEU A 318 32.28 -40.65 -14.31
C LEU A 318 33.63 -41.33 -14.04
N MET A 319 34.17 -41.21 -12.83
CA MET A 319 35.40 -41.91 -12.45
C MET A 319 35.20 -43.42 -12.36
N ASP A 320 34.09 -43.88 -11.79
CA ASP A 320 33.78 -45.30 -11.64
C ASP A 320 33.57 -45.99 -13.00
N ILE A 321 32.79 -45.38 -13.91
CA ILE A 321 32.57 -45.92 -15.25
C ILE A 321 33.91 -46.08 -15.99
N ASN A 322 34.81 -45.10 -15.87
CA ASN A 322 36.09 -45.10 -16.55
C ASN A 322 37.03 -46.18 -15.96
N ARG A 323 37.03 -46.37 -14.64
CA ARG A 323 37.75 -47.49 -13.99
C ARG A 323 37.22 -48.84 -14.45
N SER A 324 35.91 -49.01 -14.49
CA SER A 324 35.26 -50.25 -14.92
C SER A 324 35.61 -50.61 -16.38
N GLN A 325 35.60 -49.62 -17.28
CA GLN A 325 36.01 -49.80 -18.67
C GLN A 325 37.49 -50.19 -18.81
N LYS A 326 38.39 -49.54 -18.07
CA LYS A 326 39.83 -49.92 -18.05
C LYS A 326 40.04 -51.35 -17.55
N TYR A 327 39.32 -51.76 -16.50
CA TYR A 327 39.38 -53.12 -15.98
C TYR A 327 38.89 -54.15 -17.01
N ARG A 328 37.78 -53.85 -17.70
CA ARG A 328 37.27 -54.70 -18.78
C ARG A 328 38.29 -54.87 -19.92
N ARG A 329 38.90 -53.77 -20.39
CA ARG A 329 39.94 -53.84 -21.44
C ARG A 329 41.13 -54.68 -21.03
N ARG A 330 41.65 -54.51 -19.81
CA ARG A 330 42.77 -55.33 -19.30
C ARG A 330 42.42 -56.81 -19.23
N LEU A 331 41.19 -57.13 -18.83
CA LEU A 331 40.71 -58.51 -18.78
C LEU A 331 40.60 -59.11 -20.19
N GLU A 332 40.10 -58.33 -21.14
CA GLU A 332 39.98 -58.73 -22.55
C GLU A 332 41.36 -58.92 -23.19
N GLU A 333 42.30 -58.00 -23.00
CA GLU A 333 43.70 -58.12 -23.45
C GLU A 333 44.38 -59.37 -22.88
N SER A 334 44.19 -59.64 -21.58
CA SER A 334 44.73 -60.85 -20.93
C SER A 334 44.12 -62.13 -21.53
N ASN A 335 42.80 -62.15 -21.74
CA ASN A 335 42.12 -63.28 -22.37
C ASN A 335 42.59 -63.50 -23.81
N VAL A 336 42.80 -62.44 -24.60
CA VAL A 336 43.34 -62.54 -25.95
C VAL A 336 44.75 -63.13 -25.90
N ARG A 337 45.62 -62.66 -25.00
CA ARG A 337 46.97 -63.18 -24.83
C ARG A 337 46.99 -64.66 -24.41
N ILE A 338 46.13 -65.05 -23.47
CA ILE A 338 45.97 -66.44 -23.05
C ILE A 338 45.51 -67.31 -24.23
N ASN A 339 44.51 -66.87 -25.00
CA ASN A 339 44.03 -67.61 -26.16
C ASN A 339 45.11 -67.74 -27.25
N GLN A 340 45.92 -66.71 -27.48
CA GLN A 340 47.05 -66.77 -28.40
C GLN A 340 48.10 -67.79 -27.93
N LEU A 341 48.45 -67.79 -26.64
CA LEU A 341 49.36 -68.78 -26.06
C LEU A 341 48.81 -70.20 -26.16
N LEU A 342 47.52 -70.41 -25.88
CA LEU A 342 46.85 -71.70 -26.02
C LEU A 342 46.90 -72.20 -27.47
N ARG A 343 46.58 -71.35 -28.44
CA ARG A 343 46.66 -71.69 -29.88
C ARG A 343 48.09 -72.02 -30.30
N SER A 344 49.07 -71.27 -29.80
CA SER A 344 50.48 -71.55 -30.11
C SER A 344 50.93 -72.89 -29.52
N ARG A 345 50.50 -73.21 -28.30
CA ARG A 345 50.76 -74.52 -27.68
C ARG A 345 50.10 -75.65 -28.44
N GLU A 346 48.84 -75.49 -28.85
CA GLU A 346 48.12 -76.46 -29.67
C GLU A 346 48.87 -76.75 -30.98
N LYS A 347 49.28 -75.70 -31.70
CA LYS A 347 50.04 -75.84 -32.96
C LYS A 347 51.38 -76.55 -32.76
N LEU A 348 52.09 -76.25 -31.67
CA LEU A 348 53.34 -76.91 -31.32
C LEU A 348 53.13 -78.41 -31.04
N MET A 349 52.11 -78.76 -30.26
CA MET A 349 51.77 -80.16 -29.95
C MET A 349 51.37 -80.94 -31.21
N LEU A 350 50.61 -80.33 -32.12
CA LEU A 350 50.26 -80.93 -33.41
C LEU A 350 51.49 -81.19 -34.27
N SER A 351 52.43 -80.23 -34.35
CA SER A 351 53.69 -80.38 -35.10
C SER A 351 54.54 -81.53 -34.55
N ILE A 352 54.72 -81.59 -33.22
CA ILE A 352 55.47 -82.66 -32.57
C ILE A 352 54.84 -84.03 -32.86
N SER A 353 53.51 -84.11 -32.77
CA SER A 353 52.78 -85.35 -33.05
C SER A 353 53.02 -85.84 -34.48
N HIS A 354 53.01 -84.92 -35.45
CA HIS A 354 53.30 -85.24 -36.85
C HIS A 354 54.75 -85.73 -37.03
N ASP A 355 55.71 -85.05 -36.42
CA ASP A 355 57.14 -85.35 -36.57
C ASP A 355 57.55 -86.64 -35.86
N ILE A 356 56.82 -87.08 -34.82
CA ILE A 356 56.99 -88.40 -34.20
C ILE A 356 56.33 -89.50 -35.05
N LYS A 357 55.17 -89.24 -35.66
CA LYS A 357 54.43 -90.25 -36.42
C LYS A 357 55.21 -90.78 -37.63
N ALA A 358 55.91 -89.92 -38.37
CA ALA A 358 56.66 -90.31 -39.56
C ALA A 358 57.77 -91.36 -39.29
N PRO A 359 58.71 -91.15 -38.34
CA PRO A 359 59.72 -92.15 -38.01
C PRO A 359 59.14 -93.38 -37.34
N MET A 360 58.09 -93.25 -36.51
CA MET A 360 57.38 -94.39 -35.92
C MET A 360 56.75 -95.29 -36.99
N SER A 361 56.09 -94.70 -37.98
CA SER A 361 55.51 -95.44 -39.12
C SER A 361 56.60 -96.11 -39.96
N SER A 362 57.76 -95.47 -40.10
CA SER A 362 58.93 -96.05 -40.78
C SER A 362 59.48 -97.27 -40.03
N ILE A 363 59.59 -97.20 -38.69
CA ILE A 363 60.01 -98.34 -37.86
C ILE A 363 59.04 -99.51 -38.02
N LEU A 364 57.74 -99.25 -37.91
CA LEU A 364 56.71 -100.28 -38.05
C LEU A 364 56.75 -100.94 -39.43
N GLY A 365 56.87 -100.15 -40.51
CA GLY A 365 57.01 -100.69 -41.86
C GLY A 365 58.26 -101.56 -42.06
N TYR A 366 59.39 -101.20 -41.44
CA TYR A 366 60.58 -102.07 -41.46
C TYR A 366 60.40 -103.36 -40.65
N VAL A 367 59.62 -103.35 -39.57
CA VAL A 367 59.26 -104.58 -38.82
C VAL A 367 58.42 -105.51 -39.71
N GLU A 368 57.37 -104.99 -40.35
CA GLU A 368 56.51 -105.77 -41.27
C GLU A 368 57.30 -106.36 -42.45
N LEU A 369 58.24 -105.60 -43.02
CA LEU A 369 59.12 -106.07 -44.08
C LEU A 369 60.12 -107.16 -43.60
N MET A 370 60.50 -107.15 -42.32
CA MET A 370 61.33 -108.20 -41.74
C MET A 370 60.53 -109.48 -41.46
N GLU A 371 59.28 -109.34 -40.99
CA GLU A 371 58.38 -110.48 -40.73
C GLU A 371 57.95 -111.21 -42.01
N SER A 372 57.87 -110.50 -43.14
CA SER A 372 57.48 -111.05 -44.45
C SER A 372 58.57 -111.88 -45.16
N GLY A 373 59.71 -112.15 -44.51
CA GLY A 373 60.71 -113.11 -45.00
C GLY A 373 61.93 -112.50 -45.70
N ALA A 374 62.46 -111.39 -45.18
CA ALA A 374 63.67 -110.75 -45.72
C ALA A 374 64.95 -111.60 -45.54
N ASP A 375 65.82 -111.59 -46.56
CA ASP A 375 67.15 -112.19 -46.49
C ASP A 375 68.05 -111.51 -45.44
N GLU A 376 69.16 -112.15 -45.07
CA GLU A 376 70.06 -111.70 -44.00
C GLU A 376 70.66 -110.30 -44.24
N ASN A 377 70.98 -109.95 -45.48
CA ASN A 377 71.58 -108.65 -45.82
C ASN A 377 70.52 -107.54 -45.81
N THR A 378 69.33 -107.84 -46.30
CA THR A 378 68.17 -106.94 -46.29
C THR A 378 67.70 -106.68 -44.85
N ARG A 379 67.68 -107.72 -44.01
CA ARG A 379 67.35 -107.61 -42.58
C ARG A 379 68.31 -106.71 -41.80
N LYS A 380 69.62 -106.82 -42.05
CA LYS A 380 70.63 -105.92 -41.47
C LYS A 380 70.40 -104.46 -41.88
N THR A 381 69.98 -104.23 -43.12
CA THR A 381 69.67 -102.89 -43.63
C THR A 381 68.41 -102.31 -42.99
N TYR A 382 67.35 -103.11 -42.84
CA TYR A 382 66.13 -102.71 -42.13
C TYR A 382 66.40 -102.40 -40.65
N LEU A 383 67.13 -103.25 -39.94
CA LEU A 383 67.55 -102.99 -38.55
C LEU A 383 68.37 -101.69 -38.42
N LYS A 384 69.27 -101.40 -39.37
CA LYS A 384 70.04 -100.15 -39.40
C LYS A 384 69.13 -98.94 -39.59
N ASN A 385 68.14 -99.02 -40.49
CA ASN A 385 67.20 -97.93 -40.76
C ASN A 385 66.18 -97.73 -39.62
N MET A 386 65.73 -98.80 -38.97
CA MET A 386 64.94 -98.76 -37.75
C MET A 386 65.71 -98.08 -36.62
N LYS A 387 66.97 -98.48 -36.39
CA LYS A 387 67.84 -97.86 -35.38
C LYS A 387 68.03 -96.36 -35.66
N LYS A 388 68.21 -95.97 -36.93
CA LYS A 388 68.29 -94.56 -37.34
C LYS A 388 66.99 -93.80 -37.04
N SER A 389 65.84 -94.40 -37.32
CA SER A 389 64.52 -93.81 -37.07
C SER A 389 64.20 -93.71 -35.58
N GLY A 390 64.57 -94.72 -34.78
CA GLY A 390 64.44 -94.71 -33.31
C GLY A 390 65.34 -93.66 -32.66
N ASN A 391 66.59 -93.52 -33.15
CA ASN A 391 67.47 -92.43 -32.74
C ASN A 391 66.90 -91.05 -33.10
N HIS A 392 66.22 -90.93 -34.24
CA HIS A 392 65.57 -89.69 -34.65
C HIS A 392 64.42 -89.31 -33.70
N VAL A 393 63.56 -90.26 -33.32
CA VAL A 393 62.51 -90.04 -32.31
C VAL A 393 63.11 -89.64 -30.96
N LEU A 394 64.17 -90.33 -30.53
CA LEU A 394 64.85 -90.02 -29.26
C LEU A 394 65.41 -88.59 -29.27
N GLN A 395 65.98 -88.16 -30.40
CA GLN A 395 66.46 -86.79 -30.57
C GLN A 395 65.30 -85.77 -30.55
N LEU A 396 64.16 -86.07 -31.16
CA LEU A 396 62.96 -85.20 -31.11
C LEU A 396 62.43 -85.03 -29.68
N VAL A 397 62.34 -86.13 -28.91
CA VAL A 397 61.93 -86.08 -27.49
C VAL A 397 62.94 -85.30 -26.65
N THR A 398 64.23 -85.49 -26.90
CA THR A 398 65.30 -84.74 -26.22
C THR A 398 65.19 -83.25 -26.50
N ASN A 399 65.02 -82.86 -27.77
CA ASN A 399 64.83 -81.47 -28.17
C ASN A 399 63.58 -80.84 -27.52
N LEU A 400 62.50 -81.61 -27.37
CA LEU A 400 61.28 -81.16 -26.69
C LEU A 400 61.50 -80.92 -25.19
N LEU A 401 62.19 -81.84 -24.50
CA LEU A 401 62.54 -81.69 -23.09
C LEU A 401 63.47 -80.49 -22.88
N ASP A 402 64.42 -80.27 -23.79
CA ASP A 402 65.32 -79.14 -23.73
C ASP A 402 64.58 -77.81 -23.98
N TYR A 403 63.61 -77.79 -24.91
CA TYR A 403 62.71 -76.64 -25.10
C TYR A 403 61.90 -76.34 -23.83
N GLN A 404 61.32 -77.35 -23.17
CA GLN A 404 60.59 -77.17 -21.90
C GLN A 404 61.49 -76.60 -20.79
N LYS A 405 62.73 -77.08 -20.68
CA LYS A 405 63.70 -76.52 -19.71
C LYS A 405 64.06 -75.07 -20.01
N ILE A 406 64.08 -74.65 -21.29
CA ILE A 406 64.30 -73.25 -21.70
C ILE A 406 63.07 -72.41 -21.33
N GLU A 407 61.87 -72.90 -21.63
CA GLU A 407 60.59 -72.24 -21.31
C GLU A 407 60.41 -72.06 -19.79
N SER A 408 60.85 -73.03 -18.97
CA SER A 408 60.82 -72.94 -17.50
C SER A 408 61.98 -72.15 -16.88
N GLY A 409 62.89 -71.61 -17.69
CA GLY A 409 64.01 -70.78 -17.23
C GLY A 409 65.13 -71.51 -16.48
N THR A 410 65.16 -72.84 -16.52
CA THR A 410 66.13 -73.69 -15.79
C THR A 410 67.43 -73.97 -16.55
N TRP A 411 67.63 -73.38 -17.73
CA TRP A 411 68.89 -73.48 -18.47
C TRP A 411 69.98 -72.60 -17.84
N LEU A 412 70.88 -73.22 -17.09
CA LEU A 412 72.09 -72.58 -16.57
C LEU A 412 73.10 -72.39 -17.72
N ARG A 413 73.34 -71.14 -18.13
CA ARG A 413 74.41 -70.80 -19.07
C ARG A 413 75.76 -71.11 -18.41
N LYS A 414 76.47 -72.11 -18.93
CA LYS A 414 77.85 -72.39 -18.53
C LYS A 414 78.77 -71.63 -19.47
N GLU A 415 79.35 -70.54 -19.00
CA GLU A 415 80.36 -69.79 -19.77
C GLU A 415 81.65 -70.61 -19.85
N MET A 416 82.11 -70.88 -21.06
CA MET A 416 83.43 -71.47 -21.32
C MET A 416 84.11 -70.62 -22.40
N ASN A 417 85.36 -70.24 -22.15
CA ASN A 417 86.16 -69.47 -23.10
C ASN A 417 86.50 -70.35 -24.30
N PHE A 418 85.93 -70.02 -25.47
CA PHE A 418 86.32 -70.62 -26.73
C PHE A 418 87.50 -69.81 -27.29
N ASN A 419 88.66 -70.47 -27.47
CA ASN A 419 89.72 -69.92 -28.30
C ASN A 419 89.32 -70.25 -29.76
N LEU A 420 88.89 -69.22 -30.48
CA LEU A 420 88.42 -69.29 -31.87
C LEU A 420 89.57 -69.29 -32.86
#